data_AF-A0A965RVM7-F1
#
_entry.id   AF-A0A965RVM7-F1
#
_cell.length_a   1.000
_cell.length_b   1.000
_cell.length_c   1.000
_cell.angle_alpha   90.00
_cell.angle_beta   90.00
_cell.angle_gamma   90.00
#
_symmetry.space_group_name_H-M   'P 1'
#
loop_
_entity.id
_entity.type
_entity.pdbx_description
1 polymer ?
#
loop_
_entity_poly.entity_id
_entity_poly.type
_entity_poly.pdbx_seq_one_letter_code
_entity_poly.pdbx_strand_id
1 'polypeptide(L)' 'MLSKNVKLPKLVITDIDGVWTDGGMYYDQTGNEWKKFNTSDSAGVLFLKILEIPIAIITGENTEIVRRRAGKLK' A
#
# COMPACT_ATOMS: atom_id res chain seq x y z
N MET A 1 -11.90 18.14 11.37
CA MET A 1 -11.36 19.21 10.53
C MET A 1 -9.87 19.35 10.87
N LEU A 2 -8.97 19.02 9.95
CA LEU A 2 -7.52 19.11 10.21
C LEU A 2 -7.14 20.57 10.53
N SER A 3 -6.30 20.78 11.55
CA SER A 3 -5.89 22.13 11.95
C SER A 3 -5.17 22.84 10.79
N LYS A 4 -5.31 24.16 10.69
CA LYS A 4 -4.80 24.97 9.56
C LYS A 4 -3.26 24.96 9.40
N ASN A 5 -2.51 24.26 10.25
CA ASN A 5 -1.04 24.23 10.27
C ASN A 5 -0.46 22.81 10.32
N VAL A 6 -0.98 21.87 9.53
CA VAL A 6 -0.37 20.53 9.42
C VAL A 6 0.81 20.59 8.45
N LYS A 7 2.01 20.38 8.99
CA LYS A 7 3.22 20.18 8.18
C LYS A 7 3.14 18.79 7.53
N LEU A 8 3.30 18.74 6.21
CA LEU A 8 3.30 17.48 5.47
C LEU A 8 4.53 16.62 5.83
N PRO A 9 4.39 15.28 5.80
CA PRO A 9 5.53 14.38 6.00
C PRO A 9 6.50 14.49 4.82
N LYS A 10 7.79 14.25 5.10
CA LYS A 10 8.85 14.21 4.08
C LYS A 10 9.03 12.83 3.42
N LEU A 11 8.43 11.79 3.99
CA LEU A 11 8.50 10.40 3.56
C LEU A 11 7.32 9.66 4.20
N VAL A 12 6.73 8.73 3.44
CA VAL A 12 5.77 7.75 3.96
C VAL A 12 6.37 6.36 3.79
N ILE A 13 6.34 5.56 4.86
CA ILE A 13 6.69 4.15 4.82
C ILE A 13 5.45 3.37 5.25
N THR A 14 5.13 2.30 4.54
CA THR A 14 3.92 1.51 4.80
C THR A 14 4.20 0.02 4.70
N ASP A 15 3.49 -0.76 5.51
CA ASP A 15 3.37 -2.20 5.34
C ASP A 15 2.25 -2.52 4.33
N ILE A 16 2.08 -3.80 4.02
CA ILE A 16 1.05 -4.34 3.14
C ILE A 16 -0.06 -5.01 3.95
N ASP A 17 0.25 -6.06 4.70
CA ASP A 17 -0.77 -6.88 5.32
C ASP A 17 -1.41 -6.19 6.52
N GLY A 18 -2.73 -6.04 6.48
CA GLY A 18 -3.46 -5.27 7.50
C GLY A 18 -3.34 -3.74 7.34
N VAL A 19 -2.62 -3.25 6.32
CA VAL A 19 -2.55 -1.81 5.99
C VAL A 19 -3.18 -1.54 4.63
N TRP A 20 -2.68 -2.17 3.57
CA TRP A 20 -3.20 -2.06 2.20
C TRP A 20 -4.20 -3.18 1.87
N THR A 21 -4.20 -4.20 2.71
CA THR A 21 -5.18 -5.29 2.72
C THR A 21 -6.04 -5.17 3.97
N ASP A 22 -7.15 -5.90 4.00
CA ASP A 22 -7.98 -6.07 5.20
C ASP A 22 -7.34 -7.00 6.24
N GLY A 23 -6.06 -7.39 6.06
CA GLY A 23 -5.37 -8.37 6.89
C GLY A 23 -5.78 -9.82 6.59
N GLY A 24 -6.74 -10.03 5.70
CA GLY A 24 -7.17 -11.35 5.25
C GLY A 24 -6.21 -11.95 4.22
N MET A 25 -6.07 -13.26 4.29
CA MET A 25 -5.37 -14.06 3.28
C MET A 25 -6.29 -15.17 2.79
N TYR A 26 -6.34 -15.35 1.47
CA TYR A 26 -7.16 -16.38 0.84
C TYR A 26 -6.25 -17.48 0.32
N TYR A 27 -6.53 -18.72 0.71
CA TYR A 27 -5.83 -19.92 0.29
C TYR A 27 -6.83 -20.90 -0.32
N ASP A 28 -6.42 -21.65 -1.34
CA ASP A 28 -7.21 -22.77 -1.86
C ASP A 28 -6.49 -24.12 -1.69
N GLN A 29 -7.17 -25.19 -2.07
CA GLN A 29 -6.66 -26.57 -1.99
C GLN A 29 -5.59 -26.88 -3.05
N THR A 30 -5.30 -25.96 -3.97
CA THR A 30 -4.33 -26.12 -5.07
C THR A 30 -3.06 -25.29 -4.86
N GLY A 31 -2.95 -24.60 -3.73
CA GLY A 31 -1.78 -23.79 -3.37
C GLY A 31 -1.80 -22.38 -3.96
N ASN A 32 -2.95 -21.91 -4.47
CA ASN A 32 -3.09 -20.52 -4.87
C ASN A 32 -3.30 -19.63 -3.64
N GLU A 33 -2.80 -18.40 -3.76
CA GLU A 33 -2.92 -17.37 -2.75
C GLU A 33 -3.50 -16.10 -3.37
N TRP A 34 -4.37 -15.42 -2.65
CA TRP A 34 -4.88 -14.11 -3.04
C TRP A 34 -4.87 -13.13 -1.87
N LYS A 35 -4.70 -11.86 -2.23
CA LYS A 35 -4.87 -10.71 -1.33
C LYS A 35 -5.83 -9.72 -1.97
N LYS A 36 -6.69 -9.13 -1.14
CA LYS A 36 -7.58 -8.05 -1.56
C LYS A 36 -6.93 -6.71 -1.21
N PHE A 37 -6.74 -5.87 -2.22
CA PHE A 37 -6.23 -4.51 -2.04
C PHE A 37 -7.34 -3.47 -2.23
N ASN A 38 -7.22 -2.32 -1.56
CA ASN A 38 -8.17 -1.23 -1.74
C ASN A 38 -7.70 -0.24 -2.83
N THR A 39 -8.61 0.16 -3.71
CA THR A 39 -8.34 1.17 -4.74
C THR A 39 -8.08 2.54 -4.14
N SER A 40 -8.71 2.89 -3.01
CA SER A 40 -8.49 4.14 -2.27
C SER A 40 -7.02 4.35 -1.88
N ASP A 41 -6.30 3.28 -1.52
CA ASP A 41 -4.86 3.38 -1.21
C ASP A 41 -4.05 3.83 -2.42
N SER A 42 -4.49 3.45 -3.63
CA SER A 42 -3.87 3.90 -4.89
C SER A 42 -4.01 5.42 -5.05
N ALA A 43 -5.16 5.98 -4.66
CA ALA A 43 -5.37 7.42 -4.68
C ALA A 43 -4.47 8.12 -3.65
N GLY A 44 -4.29 7.54 -2.45
CA GLY A 44 -3.34 8.02 -1.45
C GLY A 44 -1.91 8.09 -2.00
N VAL A 45 -1.44 7.02 -2.66
CA VAL A 45 -0.12 7.00 -3.31
C VAL A 45 -0.02 8.02 -4.44
N LEU A 46 -1.08 8.20 -5.23
CA LEU A 46 -1.13 9.23 -6.27
C LEU A 46 -1.01 10.63 -5.68
N PHE A 47 -1.69 10.93 -4.57
CA PHE A 47 -1.57 12.23 -3.91
C PHE A 47 -0.17 12.47 -3.34
N LEU A 48 0.45 11.45 -2.73
CA LEU A 48 1.84 11.54 -2.27
C LEU A 48 2.79 11.88 -3.43
N LYS A 49 2.61 11.27 -4.60
CA LYS A 49 3.38 11.61 -5.81
C LYS A 49 3.16 13.05 -6.27
N ILE A 50 1.90 13.50 -6.33
CA ILE A 50 1.56 14.89 -6.72
C ILE A 50 2.21 15.90 -5.76
N LEU A 51 2.29 15.57 -4.48
CA LEU A 51 2.92 16.38 -3.44
C LEU A 51 4.44 16.19 -3.35
N GLU A 52 5.03 15.40 -4.26
CA GLU A 52 6.46 15.06 -4.26
C GLU A 52 6.96 14.44 -2.93
N ILE A 53 6.06 13.74 -2.22
CA ILE A 53 6.37 13.01 -1.00
C ILE A 53 6.75 11.57 -1.39
N PRO A 54 8.01 11.15 -1.18
CA PRO A 54 8.42 9.78 -1.44
C PRO A 54 7.61 8.77 -0.61
N ILE A 55 7.40 7.59 -1.18
CA ILE A 55 6.80 6.45 -0.50
C ILE A 55 7.67 5.21 -0.65
N ALA A 56 7.80 4.45 0.44
CA ALA A 56 8.43 3.12 0.44
C ALA A 56 7.48 2.08 1.06
N ILE A 57 7.54 0.85 0.53
CA ILE A 57 6.85 -0.31 1.11
C ILE A 57 7.90 -1.13 1.85
N ILE A 58 7.64 -1.44 3.13
CA ILE A 58 8.44 -2.38 3.93
C ILE A 58 7.49 -3.43 4.47
N THR A 59 7.67 -4.67 4.04
CA THR A 59 6.82 -5.79 4.45
C THR A 59 7.66 -7.05 4.59
N GLY A 60 7.21 -7.99 5.42
CA GLY A 60 7.83 -9.31 5.54
C GLY A 60 7.58 -10.21 4.32
N GLU A 61 6.63 -9.83 3.47
CA GLU A 61 6.22 -10.61 2.30
C GLU A 61 7.20 -10.45 1.13
N ASN A 62 7.54 -11.57 0.49
CA ASN A 62 8.30 -11.58 -0.77
C ASN A 62 7.52 -12.33 -1.88
N THR A 63 6.30 -11.89 -2.14
CA THR A 63 5.39 -12.53 -3.11
C THR A 63 5.23 -11.71 -4.38
N GLU A 64 4.89 -12.39 -5.48
CA GLU A 64 4.64 -11.72 -6.77
C GLU A 64 3.41 -10.81 -6.72
N ILE A 65 2.42 -11.14 -5.88
CA ILE A 65 1.22 -10.32 -5.66
C ILE A 65 1.60 -8.93 -5.15
N VAL A 66 2.49 -8.86 -4.15
CA VAL A 66 3.00 -7.60 -3.60
C VAL A 66 3.80 -6.82 -4.65
N ARG A 67 4.71 -7.49 -5.37
CA ARG A 67 5.49 -6.84 -6.44
C ARG A 67 4.61 -6.25 -7.54
N ARG A 68 3.60 -6.99 -8.01
CA ARG A 68 2.65 -6.51 -9.02
C ARG A 68 1.85 -5.32 -8.53
N ARG A 69 1.38 -5.35 -7.27
CA ARG A 69 0.65 -4.22 -6.67
C ARG A 69 1.52 -2.98 -6.57
N ALA A 70 2.75 -3.10 -6.06
CA ALA A 70 3.70 -2.01 -5.97
C ALA A 70 4.06 -1.45 -7.36
N GLY A 71 4.27 -2.34 -8.34
CA GLY A 71 4.58 -1.96 -9.73
C GLY A 71 3.46 -1.18 -10.41
N LYS A 72 2.19 -1.51 -10.15
CA LYS A 72 1.03 -0.75 -10.66
C LYS A 72 0.98 0.70 -10.15
N LEU A 73 1.63 0.97 -9.01
CA LEU A 73 1.62 2.27 -8.35
C LEU A 73 2.92 3.06 -8.61
N LYS A 74 3.83 2.56 -9.45
CA LYS A 74 4.97 3.33 -9.97
C LYS A 74 4.54 4.42 -10.94
#